data_AF-A0AAE1JVY8-F1
#
_entry.id   AF-A0AAE1JVY8-F1
#
_cell.length_a   1.000
_cell.length_b   1.000
_cell.length_c   1.000
_cell.angle_alpha   90.00
_cell.angle_beta   90.00
_cell.angle_gamma   90.00
#
_symmetry.space_group_name_H-M   'P 1'
#
loop_
_entity.id
_entity.type
_entity.pdbx_description
1 polymer ?
#
loop_
_entity_poly.entity_id
_entity_poly.type
_entity_poly.pdbx_seq_one_letter_code
_entity_poly.pdbx_strand_id
1 'polypeptide(L)'
;MMKGQFRVCFCFRRKFKVKAGDQVPEEIKGVFEKYSTNGTMSVEELHKFMVGYQGENGATKEDAQNIYDSVKHLRLFYRRGLHLDAFFRYLLGDINGPLRMEKQDMNAPLAHYFLYTGHNSYLTGNQITSDSSIQPIISALQKSVRVIELDLWPNSRSDDAEVRHGGTLTAPVALRDCLEAIKKYAFEASEYPVVITFEDHLDSRLQAKVAKMVKEIFGDMLYCPDLIYTEQTRFPSPETLKGKVMISTKPPEYRERVDISDEEFDEDLTDYRNLIAIHAGKPKGSVEHWLASQGRVRRVSLSEQELENVSVDHGTDIVRFTQNNLLRVYPKGARLDSSNYDPMIGWTHGAQMVAFNMQGHGKYLWIMEGMFRGNNEGCGYVKKPDILLDDVDVFDPSATHSLPVKQALKVMVYMGEGWHSDFGGTDFDLYSPPDFFVKVGITGVAADSTRMRRTKAIEDQWIPVWNEEFRFELRVPELALLRIEVMEYDTSGKHDFGGQTCLPVSLIKPGIRAVPLYTREGQLYPSVRLLMAFHFVRPDSIFY
;
A
#
# COMPACT_ATOMS: atom_id res chain seq x y z
N MET A 1 32.41 7.05 -19.47
CA MET A 1 32.04 5.84 -20.26
C MET A 1 32.47 4.59 -19.51
N MET A 2 31.53 3.88 -18.88
CA MET A 2 31.77 2.51 -18.43
C MET A 2 31.82 1.58 -19.65
N LYS A 3 32.81 0.69 -19.70
CA LYS A 3 32.91 -0.39 -20.70
C LYS A 3 32.49 -1.68 -20.01
N GLY A 4 31.34 -2.24 -20.39
CA GLY A 4 31.00 -3.61 -20.01
C GLY A 4 31.83 -4.57 -20.85
N GLN A 5 32.65 -5.41 -20.21
CA GLN A 5 33.35 -6.51 -20.89
C GLN A 5 32.70 -7.82 -20.48
N PHE A 6 32.09 -8.50 -21.45
CA PHE A 6 31.48 -9.81 -21.26
C PHE A 6 32.38 -10.87 -21.90
N ARG A 7 32.67 -11.97 -21.18
CA ARG A 7 33.45 -13.09 -21.72
C ARG A 7 32.50 -14.06 -22.40
N VAL A 8 32.72 -14.31 -23.70
CA VAL A 8 31.94 -15.25 -24.49
C VAL A 8 32.85 -16.38 -24.93
N CYS A 9 32.72 -17.55 -24.32
CA CYS A 9 33.67 -18.68 -24.45
C CYS A 9 35.13 -18.30 -24.04
N PHE A 10 35.95 -19.30 -23.72
CA PHE A 10 37.23 -19.15 -23.01
C PHE A 10 38.22 -18.09 -23.59
N CYS A 11 38.06 -17.68 -24.86
CA CYS A 11 38.98 -16.79 -25.58
C CYS A 11 38.37 -15.50 -26.15
N PHE A 12 37.05 -15.29 -26.17
CA PHE A 12 36.45 -14.10 -26.80
C PHE A 12 35.85 -13.14 -25.77
N ARG A 13 36.00 -11.83 -26.03
CA ARG A 13 35.41 -10.76 -25.21
C ARG A 13 34.50 -9.91 -26.08
N ARG A 14 33.23 -9.81 -25.72
CA ARG A 14 32.32 -8.80 -26.26
C ARG A 14 32.48 -7.51 -25.45
N LYS A 15 32.67 -6.41 -26.15
CA LYS A 15 32.75 -5.07 -25.57
C LYS A 15 31.48 -4.34 -25.93
N PHE A 16 30.65 -4.09 -24.93
CA PHE A 16 29.54 -3.17 -25.07
C PHE A 16 30.02 -1.82 -24.56
N LYS A 17 29.85 -0.80 -25.39
CA LYS A 17 29.83 0.55 -24.84
C LYS A 17 28.50 0.64 -24.12
N VAL A 18 28.52 0.96 -22.82
CA VAL A 18 27.37 1.68 -22.28
C VAL A 18 27.37 2.96 -23.09
N LYS A 19 26.57 2.99 -24.16
CA LYS A 19 26.03 4.26 -24.62
C LYS A 19 25.27 4.69 -23.39
N ALA A 20 25.85 5.62 -22.63
CA ALA A 20 24.99 6.35 -21.74
C ALA A 20 23.82 6.83 -22.62
N GLY A 21 22.61 6.87 -22.09
CA GLY A 21 21.60 7.77 -22.63
C GLY A 21 22.08 9.23 -22.52
N ASP A 22 23.29 9.56 -23.03
CA ASP A 22 23.84 10.91 -23.18
C ASP A 22 22.93 11.75 -24.09
N GLN A 23 21.93 11.13 -24.72
CA GLN A 23 20.81 11.83 -25.30
C GLN A 23 19.66 11.82 -24.32
N VAL A 24 19.57 12.92 -23.56
CA VAL A 24 18.29 13.41 -23.03
C VAL A 24 17.22 13.18 -24.11
N PRO A 25 16.10 12.50 -23.80
CA PRO A 25 15.03 12.27 -24.77
C PRO A 25 14.66 13.57 -25.51
N GLU A 26 14.47 13.50 -26.83
CA GLU A 26 14.27 14.69 -27.66
C GLU A 26 13.09 15.56 -27.19
N GLU A 27 12.03 14.94 -26.68
CA GLU A 27 10.90 15.68 -26.09
C GLU A 27 11.32 16.48 -24.85
N ILE A 28 12.20 15.94 -24.00
CA ILE A 28 12.73 16.64 -22.82
C ILE A 28 13.64 17.79 -23.24
N LYS A 29 14.43 17.63 -24.32
CA LYS A 29 15.19 18.74 -24.90
C LYS A 29 14.26 19.85 -25.37
N GLY A 30 13.21 19.50 -26.11
CA GLY A 30 12.21 20.47 -26.57
C GLY A 30 11.50 21.20 -25.42
N VAL A 31 11.21 20.49 -24.33
CA VAL A 31 10.67 21.10 -23.10
C VAL A 31 11.68 22.07 -22.48
N PHE A 32 12.94 21.67 -22.33
CA PHE A 32 13.99 22.57 -21.82
C PHE A 32 14.15 23.81 -22.69
N GLU A 33 14.20 23.66 -24.01
CA GLU A 33 14.31 24.77 -24.97
C GLU A 33 13.11 25.72 -24.90
N LYS A 34 11.90 25.19 -24.73
CA LYS A 34 10.68 26.00 -24.57
C LYS A 34 10.70 26.91 -23.34
N TYR A 35 11.34 26.46 -22.27
CA TYR A 35 11.39 27.18 -20.99
C TYR A 35 12.74 27.82 -20.72
N SER A 36 13.69 27.81 -21.65
CA SER A 36 15.03 28.39 -21.43
C SER A 36 15.33 29.50 -22.43
N THR A 37 16.20 30.43 -22.02
CA THR A 37 16.72 31.49 -22.89
C THR A 37 18.20 31.27 -23.14
N ASN A 38 18.63 31.26 -24.41
CA ASN A 38 20.03 31.07 -24.81
C ASN A 38 20.70 29.80 -24.24
N GLY A 39 19.94 28.71 -24.07
CA GLY A 39 20.46 27.43 -23.58
C GLY A 39 20.72 27.38 -22.06
N THR A 40 20.14 28.32 -21.32
CA THR A 40 20.16 28.39 -19.85
C THR A 40 18.79 28.71 -19.31
N MET A 41 18.40 28.05 -18.22
CA MET A 41 17.16 28.30 -17.50
C MET A 41 17.47 29.05 -16.19
N SER A 42 16.90 30.23 -16.04
CA SER A 42 16.89 31.02 -14.80
C SER A 42 15.93 30.43 -13.76
N VAL A 43 15.99 30.94 -12.52
CA VAL A 43 15.09 30.51 -11.45
C VAL A 43 13.63 30.87 -11.79
N GLU A 44 13.41 32.05 -12.37
CA GLU A 44 12.09 32.47 -12.86
C GLU A 44 11.55 31.56 -13.97
N GLU A 45 12.42 31.12 -14.87
CA GLU A 45 12.05 30.20 -15.94
C GLU A 45 11.79 28.78 -15.43
N LEU A 46 12.58 28.30 -14.46
CA LEU A 46 12.34 27.03 -13.78
C LEU A 46 10.99 27.06 -13.04
N HIS A 47 10.69 28.15 -12.35
CA HIS A 47 9.38 28.35 -11.73
C HIS A 47 8.23 28.30 -12.76
N LYS A 48 8.40 28.94 -13.92
CA LYS A 48 7.43 28.83 -15.03
C LYS A 48 7.29 27.39 -15.55
N PHE A 49 8.37 26.62 -15.63
CA PHE A 49 8.33 25.21 -15.99
C PHE A 49 7.55 24.38 -14.96
N MET A 50 7.80 24.59 -13.66
CA MET A 50 7.11 23.90 -12.57
C MET A 50 5.60 24.14 -12.64
N VAL A 51 5.18 25.39 -12.79
CA VAL A 51 3.75 25.73 -12.89
C VAL A 51 3.16 25.27 -14.22
N GLY A 52 3.79 25.63 -15.33
CA GLY A 52 3.21 25.50 -16.68
C GLY A 52 3.34 24.11 -17.32
N TYR A 53 4.30 23.29 -16.90
CA TYR A 53 4.51 21.94 -17.43
C TYR A 53 4.37 20.85 -16.36
N GLN A 54 4.95 21.05 -15.17
CA GLN A 54 4.83 20.06 -14.08
C GLN A 54 3.45 20.09 -13.39
N GLY A 55 2.60 21.06 -13.71
CA GLY A 55 1.28 21.25 -13.11
C GLY A 55 1.35 21.58 -11.60
N GLU A 56 2.47 22.13 -11.13
CA GLU A 56 2.69 22.50 -9.75
C GLU A 56 2.17 23.92 -9.49
N ASN A 57 0.85 24.08 -9.56
CA ASN A 57 0.19 25.40 -9.46
C ASN A 57 0.49 26.17 -8.16
N GLY A 58 0.85 25.46 -7.08
CA GLY A 58 1.24 26.03 -5.80
C GLY A 58 2.74 26.29 -5.64
N ALA A 59 3.57 25.96 -6.63
CA ALA A 59 5.02 26.14 -6.52
C ALA A 59 5.37 27.63 -6.39
N THR A 60 6.27 27.93 -5.46
CA THR A 60 6.79 29.26 -5.23
C THR A 60 8.13 29.47 -5.94
N LYS A 61 8.58 30.73 -6.02
CA LYS A 61 9.94 31.03 -6.50
C LYS A 61 11.02 30.48 -5.57
N GLU A 62 10.71 30.34 -4.28
CA GLU A 62 11.63 29.76 -3.29
C GLU A 62 11.82 28.27 -3.55
N ASP A 63 10.75 27.54 -3.90
CA ASP A 63 10.85 26.13 -4.31
C ASP A 63 11.76 25.97 -5.54
N ALA A 64 11.58 26.83 -6.55
CA ALA A 64 12.45 26.85 -7.72
C ALA A 64 13.91 27.19 -7.37
N GLN A 65 14.13 28.11 -6.43
CA GLN A 65 15.47 28.45 -5.93
C GLN A 65 16.11 27.26 -5.21
N ASN A 66 15.35 26.54 -4.39
CA ASN A 66 15.82 25.34 -3.67
C ASN A 66 16.25 24.23 -4.65
N ILE A 67 15.45 23.97 -5.69
CA ILE A 67 15.82 23.04 -6.77
C ILE A 67 17.08 23.52 -7.49
N TYR A 68 17.14 24.82 -7.82
CA TYR A 68 18.30 25.39 -8.50
C TYR A 68 19.58 25.21 -7.68
N ASP A 69 19.54 25.48 -6.38
CA ASP A 69 20.70 25.32 -5.49
C ASP A 69 21.04 23.84 -5.24
N SER A 70 20.06 22.94 -5.26
CA SER A 70 20.28 21.49 -5.10
C SER A 70 21.01 20.86 -6.29
N VAL A 71 21.05 21.50 -7.46
CA VAL A 71 21.80 21.01 -8.63
C VAL A 71 23.05 21.85 -8.94
N LYS A 72 23.18 23.02 -8.31
CA LYS A 72 24.30 23.97 -8.49
C LYS A 72 25.66 23.39 -8.08
N HIS A 73 25.69 22.52 -7.07
CA HIS A 73 26.93 21.93 -6.58
C HIS A 73 27.51 20.84 -7.50
N LEU A 74 26.77 20.42 -8.54
CA LEU A 74 27.21 19.43 -9.53
C LEU A 74 28.28 19.95 -10.51
N ARG A 75 28.85 21.14 -10.26
CA ARG A 75 30.05 21.74 -10.91
C ARG A 75 30.19 21.39 -12.40
N LEU A 76 29.22 21.82 -13.21
CA LEU A 76 29.38 21.89 -14.67
C LEU A 76 29.33 23.36 -15.12
N PHE A 77 30.47 24.04 -14.92
CA PHE A 77 30.91 25.32 -15.50
C PHE A 77 30.25 26.67 -15.11
N TYR A 78 31.13 27.67 -14.99
CA TYR A 78 31.11 29.12 -14.76
C TYR A 78 29.97 30.02 -15.32
N ARG A 79 28.83 29.51 -15.79
CA ARG A 79 27.73 30.35 -16.32
C ARG A 79 26.58 30.49 -15.31
N ARG A 80 25.94 31.66 -15.29
CA ARG A 80 24.70 31.90 -14.53
C ARG A 80 23.56 31.14 -15.23
N GLY A 81 22.94 30.16 -14.59
CA GLY A 81 21.75 29.45 -15.08
C GLY A 81 21.86 27.92 -15.07
N LEU A 82 20.71 27.25 -15.16
CA LEU A 82 20.57 25.79 -15.23
C LEU A 82 20.66 25.34 -16.69
N HIS A 83 21.68 24.54 -17.03
CA HIS A 83 21.83 23.95 -18.36
C HIS A 83 21.05 22.63 -18.50
N LEU A 84 20.89 22.14 -19.75
CA LEU A 84 20.12 20.93 -20.07
C LEU A 84 20.49 19.72 -19.20
N ASP A 85 21.79 19.45 -19.02
CA ASP A 85 22.25 18.31 -18.22
C ASP A 85 21.84 18.43 -16.75
N ALA A 86 21.91 19.64 -16.19
CA ALA A 86 21.53 19.89 -14.80
C ALA A 86 20.00 19.80 -14.62
N PHE A 87 19.24 20.32 -15.59
CA PHE A 87 17.79 20.16 -15.64
C PHE A 87 17.38 18.69 -15.73
N PHE A 88 18.03 17.92 -16.60
CA PHE A 88 17.76 16.50 -16.75
C PHE A 88 18.08 15.70 -15.48
N ARG A 89 19.20 16.01 -14.80
CA ARG A 89 19.52 15.42 -13.49
C ARG A 89 18.50 15.77 -12.41
N TYR A 90 17.98 17.01 -12.43
CA TYR A 90 16.86 17.38 -11.56
C TYR A 90 15.64 16.48 -11.83
N LEU A 91 15.27 16.30 -13.10
CA LEU A 91 14.10 15.49 -13.46
C LEU A 91 14.21 14.03 -13.00
N LEU A 92 15.42 13.49 -12.96
CA LEU A 92 15.72 12.14 -12.46
C LEU A 92 15.92 12.07 -10.94
N GLY A 93 16.02 13.21 -10.26
CA GLY A 93 16.29 13.29 -8.83
C GLY A 93 15.08 12.95 -7.95
N ASP A 94 15.34 12.53 -6.72
CA ASP A 94 14.30 12.08 -5.78
C ASP A 94 13.30 13.19 -5.41
N ILE A 95 13.74 14.45 -5.45
CA ILE A 95 12.89 15.63 -5.25
C ILE A 95 11.80 15.76 -6.33
N ASN A 96 11.95 15.08 -7.47
CA ASN A 96 10.97 15.02 -8.56
C ASN A 96 10.17 13.70 -8.57
N GLY A 97 9.94 13.10 -7.41
CA GLY A 97 9.15 11.88 -7.24
C GLY A 97 7.70 12.00 -7.77
N PRO A 98 6.97 10.89 -7.97
CA PRO A 98 5.74 10.89 -8.76
C PRO A 98 4.47 11.14 -7.94
N LEU A 99 4.53 11.02 -6.62
CA LEU A 99 3.37 11.15 -5.73
C LEU A 99 3.34 12.53 -5.06
N ARG A 100 2.14 13.07 -4.85
CA ARG A 100 1.91 14.24 -4.01
C ARG A 100 1.88 13.83 -2.55
N MET A 101 2.45 14.65 -1.69
CA MET A 101 2.27 14.51 -0.24
C MET A 101 1.00 15.26 0.14
N GLU A 102 -0.11 14.55 0.21
CA GLU A 102 -1.40 15.13 0.60
C GLU A 102 -1.70 14.86 2.06
N LYS A 103 -2.06 15.91 2.80
CA LYS A 103 -2.58 15.79 4.15
C LYS A 103 -4.08 15.54 4.10
N GLN A 104 -4.48 14.28 4.27
CA GLN A 104 -5.89 13.93 4.33
C GLN A 104 -6.48 14.31 5.69
N ASP A 105 -7.77 14.62 5.72
CA ASP A 105 -8.51 14.82 6.96
C ASP A 105 -8.54 13.52 7.78
N MET A 106 -8.06 13.57 9.01
CA MET A 106 -7.97 12.43 9.95
C MET A 106 -9.00 12.49 11.09
N ASN A 107 -9.97 13.40 11.00
CA ASN A 107 -10.99 13.61 12.03
C ASN A 107 -12.31 12.88 11.75
N ALA A 108 -12.46 12.20 10.61
CA ALA A 108 -13.63 11.39 10.34
C ALA A 108 -13.60 10.07 11.15
N PRO A 109 -14.73 9.37 11.32
CA PRO A 109 -14.76 8.07 12.00
C PRO A 109 -13.82 7.05 11.35
N LEU A 110 -13.24 6.12 12.12
CA LEU A 110 -12.38 5.05 11.59
C LEU A 110 -12.97 4.28 10.39
N ALA A 111 -14.30 4.09 10.36
CA ALA A 111 -14.98 3.43 9.24
C ALA A 111 -14.82 4.16 7.89
N HIS A 112 -14.41 5.43 7.90
CA HIS A 112 -14.19 6.25 6.71
C HIS A 112 -12.77 6.10 6.13
N TYR A 113 -11.94 5.20 6.67
CA TYR A 113 -10.57 4.98 6.21
C TYR A 113 -10.36 3.51 5.84
N PHE A 114 -9.59 3.27 4.79
CA PHE A 114 -8.89 2.01 4.59
C PHE A 114 -7.71 1.93 5.55
N LEU A 115 -7.55 0.77 6.19
CA LEU A 115 -6.54 0.50 7.20
C LEU A 115 -5.55 -0.52 6.65
N TYR A 116 -4.26 -0.22 6.73
CA TYR A 116 -3.23 -1.16 6.30
C TYR A 116 -3.22 -2.37 7.24
N THR A 117 -3.61 -3.55 6.75
CA THR A 117 -4.00 -4.69 7.59
C THR A 117 -3.18 -5.93 7.28
N GLY A 118 -2.54 -6.50 8.31
CA GLY A 118 -1.89 -7.81 8.23
C GLY A 118 -2.84 -8.95 8.57
N HIS A 119 -2.59 -10.12 7.97
CA HIS A 119 -3.24 -11.40 8.30
C HIS A 119 -2.19 -12.34 8.90
N ASN A 120 -2.53 -13.06 9.97
CA ASN A 120 -1.64 -13.96 10.71
C ASN A 120 -0.24 -13.36 10.88
N SER A 121 -0.19 -12.16 11.47
CA SER A 121 0.98 -11.26 11.45
C SER A 121 2.21 -11.80 12.19
N TYR A 122 2.07 -12.94 12.85
CA TYR A 122 3.11 -13.66 13.56
C TYR A 122 3.83 -14.70 12.67
N LEU A 123 3.26 -15.09 11.52
CA LEU A 123 3.83 -16.13 10.67
C LEU A 123 5.05 -15.66 9.86
N THR A 124 6.10 -16.48 9.88
CA THR A 124 7.35 -16.24 9.12
C THR A 124 7.30 -16.73 7.68
N GLY A 125 6.31 -17.55 7.32
CA GLY A 125 6.19 -18.12 5.99
C GLY A 125 4.80 -18.70 5.74
N ASN A 126 4.76 -19.98 5.34
CA ASN A 126 3.52 -20.68 4.97
C ASN A 126 2.59 -20.96 6.18
N GLN A 127 1.32 -21.24 5.89
CA GLN A 127 0.28 -21.40 6.92
C GLN A 127 0.34 -22.73 7.68
N ILE A 128 1.18 -23.71 7.32
CA ILE A 128 1.14 -25.06 7.90
C ILE A 128 2.36 -25.36 8.78
N THR A 129 3.56 -25.06 8.30
CA THR A 129 4.82 -25.55 8.88
C THR A 129 5.82 -24.46 9.21
N SER A 130 5.51 -23.18 8.92
CA SER A 130 6.43 -22.09 9.25
C SER A 130 6.41 -21.75 10.74
N ASP A 131 7.45 -21.08 11.21
CA ASP A 131 7.51 -20.65 12.61
C ASP A 131 6.65 -19.41 12.85
N SER A 132 6.19 -19.23 14.08
CA SER A 132 5.65 -17.97 14.57
C SER A 132 6.75 -17.18 15.28
N SER A 133 6.83 -15.88 15.05
CA SER A 133 7.77 -15.02 15.78
C SER A 133 7.32 -13.56 15.83
N ILE A 134 8.04 -12.75 16.61
CA ILE A 134 7.80 -11.29 16.66
C ILE A 134 8.33 -10.55 15.43
N GLN A 135 9.20 -11.14 14.62
CA GLN A 135 9.87 -10.42 13.53
C GLN A 135 8.92 -9.96 12.40
N PRO A 136 7.97 -10.79 11.92
CA PRO A 136 6.98 -10.33 10.95
C PRO A 136 6.06 -9.23 11.50
N ILE A 137 5.76 -9.24 12.80
CA ILE A 137 4.99 -8.17 13.48
C ILE A 137 5.77 -6.85 13.44
N ILE A 138 7.06 -6.88 13.82
CA ILE A 138 7.93 -5.70 13.81
C ILE A 138 8.05 -5.15 12.37
N SER A 139 8.32 -6.01 11.40
CA SER A 139 8.43 -5.64 9.99
C SER A 139 7.14 -5.02 9.46
N ALA A 140 5.98 -5.57 9.81
CA ALA A 140 4.69 -5.00 9.45
C ALA A 140 4.50 -3.59 10.03
N LEU A 141 4.78 -3.39 11.32
CA LEU A 141 4.65 -2.08 11.97
C LEU A 141 5.60 -1.03 11.39
N GLN A 142 6.83 -1.42 11.06
CA GLN A 142 7.82 -0.54 10.40
C GLN A 142 7.42 -0.17 8.96
N LYS A 143 6.61 -1.02 8.30
CA LYS A 143 5.93 -0.70 7.02
C LYS A 143 4.61 0.06 7.21
N SER A 144 4.35 0.59 8.41
CA SER A 144 3.10 1.30 8.77
C SER A 144 1.83 0.46 8.72
N VAL A 145 1.90 -0.88 8.78
CA VAL A 145 0.69 -1.71 8.99
C VAL A 145 0.05 -1.31 10.33
N ARG A 146 -1.27 -1.07 10.33
CA ARG A 146 -2.04 -0.54 11.47
C ARG A 146 -2.95 -1.57 12.11
N VAL A 147 -3.13 -2.73 11.50
CA VAL A 147 -3.94 -3.83 12.05
C VAL A 147 -3.09 -5.10 12.08
N ILE A 148 -2.84 -5.61 13.28
CA ILE A 148 -2.00 -6.78 13.56
C ILE A 148 -2.89 -7.90 14.10
N GLU A 149 -2.80 -9.09 13.50
CA GLU A 149 -3.55 -10.26 13.93
C GLU A 149 -2.71 -11.20 14.80
N LEU A 150 -3.29 -11.64 15.92
CA LEU A 150 -2.70 -12.61 16.84
C LEU A 150 -3.74 -13.68 17.19
N ASP A 151 -3.43 -14.94 16.90
CA ASP A 151 -4.30 -16.07 17.18
C ASP A 151 -3.92 -16.68 18.53
N LEU A 152 -4.79 -16.49 19.52
CA LEU A 152 -4.50 -16.83 20.90
C LEU A 152 -4.90 -18.27 21.20
N TRP A 153 -3.94 -19.05 21.69
CA TRP A 153 -4.15 -20.44 22.11
C TRP A 153 -3.61 -20.67 23.52
N PRO A 154 -4.18 -21.61 24.29
CA PRO A 154 -3.56 -22.08 25.51
C PRO A 154 -2.20 -22.72 25.19
N ASN A 155 -1.19 -22.42 26.00
CA ASN A 155 0.09 -23.11 25.92
C ASN A 155 -0.05 -24.60 26.29
N SER A 156 1.02 -25.37 26.11
CA SER A 156 1.02 -26.82 26.40
C SER A 156 0.65 -27.19 27.85
N ARG A 157 0.85 -26.28 28.81
CA ARG A 157 0.49 -26.44 30.23
C ARG A 157 -0.92 -25.94 30.56
N SER A 158 -1.58 -25.26 29.62
CA SER A 158 -2.86 -24.58 29.80
C SER A 158 -2.85 -23.61 31.00
N ASP A 159 -1.73 -22.95 31.25
CA ASP A 159 -1.56 -21.95 32.32
C ASP A 159 -1.19 -20.56 31.78
N ASP A 160 -0.92 -20.44 30.48
CA ASP A 160 -0.64 -19.18 29.78
C ASP A 160 -1.14 -19.19 28.34
N ALA A 161 -1.10 -18.03 27.69
CA ALA A 161 -1.46 -17.86 26.28
C ALA A 161 -0.22 -17.77 25.38
N GLU A 162 -0.30 -18.43 24.23
CA GLU A 162 0.67 -18.38 23.14
C GLU A 162 -0.02 -17.97 21.83
N VAL A 163 0.78 -17.53 20.85
CA VAL A 163 0.33 -17.16 19.51
C VAL A 163 0.81 -18.20 18.50
N ARG A 164 -0.12 -18.77 17.74
CA ARG A 164 0.15 -19.77 16.68
C ARG A 164 -1.04 -19.97 15.76
N HIS A 165 -0.82 -20.58 14.61
CA HIS A 165 -1.90 -21.01 13.74
C HIS A 165 -2.44 -22.38 14.19
N GLY A 166 -3.63 -22.38 14.79
CA GLY A 166 -4.24 -23.57 15.38
C GLY A 166 -4.48 -24.70 14.38
N GLY A 167 -4.35 -25.95 14.84
CA GLY A 167 -4.56 -27.13 13.99
C GLY A 167 -3.47 -27.37 12.95
N THR A 168 -2.32 -26.69 13.07
CA THR A 168 -1.18 -26.83 12.16
C THR A 168 0.12 -27.19 12.91
N LEU A 169 1.23 -27.27 12.18
CA LEU A 169 2.56 -27.59 12.72
C LEU A 169 3.42 -26.33 12.96
N THR A 170 2.81 -25.13 12.94
CA THR A 170 3.54 -23.89 13.20
C THR A 170 4.03 -23.84 14.65
N ALA A 171 5.30 -23.52 14.87
CA ALA A 171 5.84 -23.32 16.21
C ALA A 171 5.21 -22.08 16.87
N PRO A 172 4.83 -22.13 18.16
CA PRO A 172 4.23 -20.99 18.86
C PRO A 172 5.25 -19.93 19.27
N VAL A 173 4.77 -18.72 19.51
CA VAL A 173 5.51 -17.62 20.16
C VAL A 173 4.72 -17.11 21.37
N ALA A 174 5.39 -16.68 22.44
CA ALA A 174 4.69 -16.20 23.64
C ALA A 174 3.89 -14.93 23.33
N LEU A 175 2.66 -14.84 23.86
CA LEU A 175 1.82 -13.66 23.67
C LEU A 175 2.48 -12.39 24.21
N ARG A 176 3.11 -12.49 25.40
CA ARG A 176 3.82 -11.36 26.02
C ARG A 176 4.85 -10.75 25.09
N ASP A 177 5.68 -11.58 24.44
CA ASP A 177 6.72 -11.12 23.52
C ASP A 177 6.10 -10.35 22.32
N CYS A 178 4.99 -10.85 21.78
CA CYS A 178 4.26 -10.17 20.71
C CYS A 178 3.72 -8.81 21.17
N LEU A 179 3.10 -8.73 22.34
CA LEU A 179 2.53 -7.48 22.88
C LEU A 179 3.62 -6.45 23.20
N GLU A 180 4.76 -6.88 23.77
CA GLU A 180 5.91 -6.01 24.05
C GLU A 180 6.56 -5.49 22.76
N ALA A 181 6.66 -6.34 21.73
CA ALA A 181 7.09 -5.90 20.40
C ALA A 181 6.12 -4.85 19.83
N ILE A 182 4.81 -5.09 19.89
CA ILE A 182 3.82 -4.11 19.42
C ILE A 182 3.95 -2.80 20.22
N LYS A 183 4.05 -2.84 21.55
CA LYS A 183 4.24 -1.63 22.38
C LYS A 183 5.44 -0.81 21.92
N LYS A 184 6.55 -1.47 21.61
CA LYS A 184 7.80 -0.81 21.20
C LYS A 184 7.71 -0.17 19.81
N TYR A 185 7.07 -0.85 18.85
CA TYR A 185 7.12 -0.48 17.42
C TYR A 185 5.83 0.13 16.89
N ALA A 186 4.73 0.13 17.66
CA ALA A 186 3.39 0.56 17.21
C ALA A 186 3.41 1.92 16.52
N PHE A 187 4.18 2.88 17.05
CA PHE A 187 4.16 4.26 16.60
C PHE A 187 5.48 4.76 15.99
N GLU A 188 6.39 3.87 15.58
CA GLU A 188 7.68 4.24 14.97
C GLU A 188 7.49 4.85 13.57
N ALA A 189 6.66 4.22 12.74
CA ALA A 189 6.41 4.65 11.37
C ALA A 189 5.17 5.56 11.20
N SER A 190 4.29 5.62 12.21
CA SER A 190 3.03 6.37 12.16
C SER A 190 2.49 6.63 13.56
N GLU A 191 2.04 7.85 13.84
CA GLU A 191 1.43 8.22 15.13
C GLU A 191 -0.03 7.75 15.29
N TYR A 192 -0.67 7.31 14.21
CA TYR A 192 -2.08 6.90 14.19
C TYR A 192 -2.28 5.52 14.83
N PRO A 193 -3.50 5.23 15.33
CA PRO A 193 -3.76 4.05 16.16
C PRO A 193 -3.34 2.72 15.54
N VAL A 194 -3.04 1.76 16.41
CA VAL A 194 -2.84 0.34 16.05
C VAL A 194 -3.98 -0.49 16.58
N VAL A 195 -4.59 -1.32 15.73
CA VAL A 195 -5.59 -2.31 16.12
C VAL A 195 -4.94 -3.68 16.24
N ILE A 196 -5.12 -4.33 17.37
CA ILE A 196 -4.74 -5.75 17.55
C ILE A 196 -6.02 -6.57 17.43
N THR A 197 -6.07 -7.47 16.46
CA THR A 197 -7.18 -8.40 16.30
C THR A 197 -6.83 -9.73 16.95
N PHE A 198 -7.56 -10.11 17.99
CA PHE A 198 -7.41 -11.44 18.59
C PHE A 198 -8.36 -12.43 17.91
N GLU A 199 -7.80 -13.53 17.41
CA GLU A 199 -8.57 -14.76 17.20
C GLU A 199 -8.47 -15.59 18.47
N ASP A 200 -9.47 -15.44 19.34
CA ASP A 200 -9.42 -15.94 20.71
C ASP A 200 -9.97 -17.38 20.83
N HIS A 201 -9.09 -18.32 21.19
CA HIS A 201 -9.42 -19.71 21.51
C HIS A 201 -9.19 -20.06 22.99
N LEU A 202 -9.17 -19.05 23.86
CA LEU A 202 -8.89 -19.20 25.29
C LEU A 202 -10.17 -19.47 26.10
N ASP A 203 -9.98 -20.09 27.28
CA ASP A 203 -11.02 -20.15 28.30
C ASP A 203 -11.09 -18.83 29.10
N SER A 204 -12.16 -18.66 29.89
CA SER A 204 -12.40 -17.45 30.70
C SER A 204 -11.26 -17.09 31.64
N ARG A 205 -10.58 -18.09 32.23
CA ARG A 205 -9.46 -17.87 33.15
C ARG A 205 -8.24 -17.32 32.40
N LEU A 206 -7.94 -17.87 31.23
CA LEU A 206 -6.86 -17.37 30.38
C LEU A 206 -7.21 -16.01 29.76
N GLN A 207 -8.47 -15.75 29.42
CA GLN A 207 -8.95 -14.43 28.98
C GLN A 207 -8.69 -13.35 30.04
N ALA A 208 -9.00 -13.64 31.31
CA ALA A 208 -8.71 -12.75 32.43
C ALA A 208 -7.20 -12.46 32.56
N LYS A 209 -6.37 -13.52 32.46
CA LYS A 209 -4.91 -13.39 32.47
C LYS A 209 -4.40 -12.54 31.30
N VAL A 210 -4.93 -12.73 30.09
CA VAL A 210 -4.63 -11.90 28.92
C VAL A 210 -5.08 -10.46 29.15
N ALA A 211 -6.24 -10.24 29.76
CA ALA A 211 -6.74 -8.89 30.03
C ALA A 211 -5.76 -8.10 30.91
N LYS A 212 -5.32 -8.74 32.00
CA LYS A 212 -4.31 -8.18 32.91
C LYS A 212 -2.99 -7.91 32.19
N MET A 213 -2.53 -8.85 31.36
CA MET A 213 -1.29 -8.72 30.58
C MET A 213 -1.36 -7.52 29.61
N VAL A 214 -2.47 -7.37 28.88
CA VAL A 214 -2.69 -6.26 27.93
C VAL A 214 -2.70 -4.92 28.67
N LYS A 215 -3.41 -4.82 29.80
CA LYS A 215 -3.42 -3.60 30.64
C LYS A 215 -2.03 -3.26 31.18
N GLU A 216 -1.31 -4.26 31.69
CA GLU A 216 0.05 -4.10 32.23
C GLU A 216 1.02 -3.59 31.15
N ILE A 217 0.99 -4.21 29.97
CA ILE A 217 1.94 -3.89 28.89
C ILE A 217 1.63 -2.53 28.29
N PHE A 218 0.39 -2.25 27.89
CA PHE A 218 0.09 -1.02 27.15
C PHE A 218 -0.16 0.19 28.05
N GLY A 219 -0.66 0.01 29.28
CA GLY A 219 -0.97 1.12 30.19
C GLY A 219 -1.79 2.21 29.49
N ASP A 220 -1.29 3.44 29.53
CA ASP A 220 -1.94 4.61 28.90
C ASP A 220 -2.04 4.54 27.37
N MET A 221 -1.27 3.67 26.71
CA MET A 221 -1.40 3.45 25.26
C MET A 221 -2.69 2.69 24.93
N LEU A 222 -3.24 1.92 25.87
CA LEU A 222 -4.45 1.15 25.64
C LEU A 222 -5.67 2.08 25.57
N TYR A 223 -6.46 1.95 24.51
CA TYR A 223 -7.77 2.58 24.43
C TYR A 223 -8.85 1.56 24.79
N CYS A 224 -9.53 1.83 25.90
CA CYS A 224 -10.74 1.13 26.32
C CYS A 224 -11.93 2.08 26.15
N PRO A 225 -13.02 1.67 25.49
CA PRO A 225 -14.21 2.50 25.36
C PRO A 225 -14.90 2.70 26.71
N ASP A 226 -15.38 3.92 26.97
CA ASP A 226 -16.14 4.25 28.18
C ASP A 226 -17.44 3.44 28.27
N LEU A 227 -17.55 2.58 29.29
CA LEU A 227 -18.68 1.65 29.51
C LEU A 227 -20.03 2.34 29.72
N ILE A 228 -20.03 3.63 30.02
CA ILE A 228 -21.23 4.44 30.26
C ILE A 228 -21.98 4.71 28.94
N TYR A 229 -21.28 4.64 27.79
CA TYR A 229 -21.87 4.85 26.47
C TYR A 229 -22.01 3.50 25.74
N THR A 230 -22.92 2.66 26.24
CA THR A 230 -23.26 1.34 25.66
C THR A 230 -23.82 1.40 24.23
N GLU A 231 -24.02 2.59 23.68
CA GLU A 231 -24.55 2.86 22.34
C GLU A 231 -23.53 3.64 21.49
N GLN A 232 -22.29 3.15 21.38
CA GLN A 232 -21.33 3.76 20.44
C GLN A 232 -21.84 3.57 19.00
N THR A 233 -22.49 4.59 18.47
CA THR A 233 -23.10 4.62 17.13
C THR A 233 -22.09 4.99 16.04
N ARG A 234 -20.88 5.42 16.43
CA ARG A 234 -19.78 5.78 15.53
C ARG A 234 -18.43 5.44 16.16
N PHE A 235 -17.48 5.04 15.34
CA PHE A 235 -16.10 4.89 15.78
C PHE A 235 -15.45 6.27 16.01
N PRO A 236 -14.53 6.40 16.98
CA PRO A 236 -13.64 7.57 17.09
C PRO A 236 -12.79 7.74 15.81
N SER A 237 -12.16 8.90 15.67
CA SER A 237 -11.31 9.21 14.51
C SER A 237 -9.86 8.77 14.73
N PRO A 238 -9.09 8.51 13.65
CA PRO A 238 -7.66 8.30 13.76
C PRO A 238 -6.94 9.41 14.55
N GLU A 239 -7.32 10.68 14.35
CA GLU A 239 -6.73 11.83 15.05
C GLU A 239 -6.94 11.74 16.57
N THR A 240 -8.16 11.45 17.02
CA THR A 240 -8.47 11.34 18.46
C THR A 240 -7.79 10.15 19.15
N LEU A 241 -7.35 9.17 18.36
CA LEU A 241 -6.74 7.93 18.82
C LEU A 241 -5.24 7.87 18.58
N LYS A 242 -4.58 9.00 18.28
CA LYS A 242 -3.12 9.04 18.14
C LYS A 242 -2.42 8.47 19.36
N GLY A 243 -1.41 7.63 19.11
CA GLY A 243 -0.65 6.92 20.15
C GLY A 243 -1.45 5.85 20.90
N LYS A 244 -2.65 5.46 20.42
CA LYS A 244 -3.49 4.44 21.06
C LYS A 244 -3.45 3.08 20.38
N VAL A 245 -3.48 2.03 21.20
CA VAL A 245 -3.64 0.63 20.82
C VAL A 245 -5.07 0.20 21.17
N MET A 246 -5.75 -0.42 20.22
CA MET A 246 -7.13 -0.88 20.37
C MET A 246 -7.21 -2.39 20.22
N ILE A 247 -8.01 -3.05 21.07
CA ILE A 247 -8.28 -4.49 20.92
C ILE A 247 -9.57 -4.71 20.13
N SER A 248 -9.51 -5.62 19.16
CA SER A 248 -10.67 -6.07 18.39
C SER A 248 -10.83 -7.58 18.48
N THR A 249 -11.89 -8.03 19.15
CA THR A 249 -12.21 -9.46 19.28
C THR A 249 -13.70 -9.67 19.54
N LYS A 250 -14.12 -10.93 19.60
CA LYS A 250 -15.48 -11.31 20.00
C LYS A 250 -15.65 -11.09 21.50
N PRO A 251 -16.79 -10.57 21.96
CA PRO A 251 -17.07 -10.55 23.39
C PRO A 251 -17.12 -11.99 23.95
N PRO A 252 -16.72 -12.20 25.22
CA PRO A 252 -16.81 -13.52 25.85
C PRO A 252 -18.26 -14.02 25.88
N GLU A 253 -18.47 -15.31 25.61
CA GLU A 253 -19.78 -15.95 25.74
C GLU A 253 -20.08 -16.17 27.23
N TYR A 254 -21.15 -15.58 27.75
CA TYR A 254 -21.66 -15.93 29.09
C TYR A 254 -22.22 -17.35 29.00
N ARG A 255 -21.50 -18.35 29.52
CA ARG A 255 -22.08 -19.67 29.75
C ARG A 255 -22.93 -19.58 31.01
N GLU A 256 -24.24 -19.68 30.87
CA GLU A 256 -25.11 -19.89 32.02
C GLU A 256 -24.74 -21.23 32.70
N ARG A 257 -24.42 -21.16 34.00
CA ARG A 257 -24.15 -22.22 35.02
C ARG A 257 -22.66 -22.54 35.23
N VAL A 258 -22.15 -22.49 36.46
CA VAL A 258 -22.59 -23.20 37.68
C VAL A 258 -22.53 -22.30 38.93
N ASP A 259 -23.42 -22.54 39.89
CA ASP A 259 -23.48 -21.94 41.24
C ASP A 259 -22.13 -21.97 41.99
N ILE A 260 -21.24 -21.04 41.68
CA ILE A 260 -20.09 -20.68 42.52
C ILE A 260 -20.06 -19.15 42.55
N SER A 261 -20.29 -18.60 43.72
CA SER A 261 -20.28 -17.16 44.01
C SER A 261 -18.85 -16.60 44.04
N ASP A 262 -18.10 -16.75 42.95
CA ASP A 262 -16.76 -16.18 42.83
C ASP A 262 -16.88 -14.78 42.21
N GLU A 263 -17.15 -13.77 43.03
CA GLU A 263 -17.26 -12.36 42.62
C GLU A 263 -16.02 -11.88 41.84
N GLU A 264 -14.83 -12.40 42.17
CA GLU A 264 -13.55 -12.11 41.49
C GLU A 264 -13.54 -12.64 40.02
N PHE A 265 -14.25 -13.74 39.73
CA PHE A 265 -14.34 -14.33 38.39
C PHE A 265 -15.25 -13.52 37.45
N ASP A 266 -16.34 -12.97 37.98
CA ASP A 266 -17.23 -12.08 37.23
C ASP A 266 -16.58 -10.71 36.95
N GLU A 267 -15.76 -10.19 37.88
CA GLU A 267 -14.95 -8.99 37.65
C GLU A 267 -13.89 -9.20 36.56
N ASP A 268 -13.21 -10.35 36.55
CA ASP A 268 -12.17 -10.71 35.59
C ASP A 268 -12.68 -10.86 34.14
N LEU A 269 -13.87 -11.45 33.96
CA LEU A 269 -14.54 -11.53 32.65
C LEU A 269 -15.06 -10.17 32.18
N THR A 270 -15.50 -9.34 33.12
CA THR A 270 -15.86 -7.96 32.86
C THR A 270 -14.63 -7.20 32.36
N ASP A 271 -13.46 -7.45 32.95
CA ASP A 271 -12.20 -6.83 32.56
C ASP A 271 -11.78 -7.15 31.12
N TYR A 272 -11.85 -8.41 30.67
CA TYR A 272 -11.55 -8.77 29.28
C TYR A 272 -12.53 -8.11 28.30
N ARG A 273 -13.82 -8.10 28.64
CA ARG A 273 -14.86 -7.43 27.82
C ARG A 273 -14.61 -5.93 27.70
N ASN A 274 -14.13 -5.29 28.77
CA ASN A 274 -13.86 -3.85 28.82
C ASN A 274 -12.67 -3.43 27.95
N LEU A 275 -11.81 -4.36 27.56
CA LEU A 275 -10.71 -4.11 26.62
C LEU A 275 -11.18 -3.93 25.17
N ILE A 276 -12.36 -4.45 24.83
CA ILE A 276 -12.79 -4.59 23.45
C ILE A 276 -13.27 -3.23 22.91
N ALA A 277 -12.37 -2.53 22.22
CA ALA A 277 -12.66 -1.29 21.51
C ALA A 277 -13.48 -1.52 20.23
N ILE A 278 -13.19 -2.60 19.50
CA ILE A 278 -13.91 -2.96 18.28
C ILE A 278 -14.51 -4.36 18.43
N HIS A 279 -15.82 -4.41 18.65
CA HIS A 279 -16.56 -5.67 18.77
C HIS A 279 -16.61 -6.41 17.43
N ALA A 280 -15.95 -7.56 17.38
CA ALA A 280 -16.08 -8.49 16.26
C ALA A 280 -17.29 -9.39 16.46
N GLY A 281 -18.12 -9.54 15.44
CA GLY A 281 -19.26 -10.43 15.52
C GLY A 281 -20.02 -10.50 14.20
N LYS A 282 -20.22 -11.72 13.71
CA LYS A 282 -21.10 -12.04 12.60
C LYS A 282 -22.40 -12.60 13.19
N PRO A 283 -23.52 -11.86 13.16
CA PRO A 283 -24.80 -12.33 13.69
C PRO A 283 -25.22 -13.68 13.09
N LYS A 284 -25.98 -14.49 13.83
CA LYS A 284 -26.60 -15.69 13.25
C LYS A 284 -27.72 -15.26 12.30
N GLY A 285 -27.85 -15.90 11.13
CA GLY A 285 -28.91 -15.61 10.18
C GLY A 285 -28.39 -15.30 8.78
N SER A 286 -29.21 -14.59 8.00
CA SER A 286 -28.94 -14.25 6.60
C SER A 286 -27.95 -13.08 6.45
N VAL A 287 -27.47 -12.86 5.23
CA VAL A 287 -26.53 -11.79 4.90
C VAL A 287 -27.10 -10.42 5.25
N GLU A 288 -28.38 -10.19 5.01
CA GLU A 288 -29.08 -8.94 5.34
C GLU A 288 -28.99 -8.66 6.84
N HIS A 289 -29.05 -9.70 7.68
CA HIS A 289 -28.89 -9.54 9.13
C HIS A 289 -27.44 -9.23 9.52
N TRP A 290 -26.45 -9.72 8.76
CA TRP A 290 -25.04 -9.37 8.97
C TRP A 290 -24.76 -7.92 8.62
N LEU A 291 -25.36 -7.44 7.53
CA LEU A 291 -25.18 -6.10 6.97
C LEU A 291 -26.15 -5.06 7.53
N ALA A 292 -27.14 -5.47 8.34
CA ALA A 292 -28.08 -4.56 8.98
C ALA A 292 -27.36 -3.62 9.96
N SER A 293 -27.49 -2.31 9.71
CA SER A 293 -27.02 -1.25 10.59
C SER A 293 -28.11 -0.89 11.62
N GLN A 294 -28.26 -1.69 12.67
CA GLN A 294 -29.11 -1.32 13.81
C GLN A 294 -28.32 -1.27 15.12
N GLY A 295 -28.22 -0.06 15.68
CA GLY A 295 -27.60 0.22 16.97
C GLY A 295 -26.09 0.46 16.91
N ARG A 296 -25.36 -0.29 17.74
CA ARG A 296 -23.92 -0.13 17.99
C ARG A 296 -23.06 -0.54 16.78
N VAL A 297 -22.02 0.25 16.49
CA VAL A 297 -21.04 -0.11 15.45
C VAL A 297 -20.34 -1.42 15.76
N ARG A 298 -20.05 -2.19 14.72
CA ARG A 298 -19.39 -3.50 14.84
C ARG A 298 -18.39 -3.75 13.73
N ARG A 299 -17.63 -4.82 13.87
CA ARG A 299 -16.80 -5.40 12.81
C ARG A 299 -17.35 -6.75 12.39
N VAL A 300 -17.60 -6.92 11.09
CA VAL A 300 -17.85 -8.23 10.46
C VAL A 300 -16.59 -8.68 9.75
N SER A 301 -16.27 -9.97 9.81
CA SER A 301 -15.15 -10.58 9.08
C SER A 301 -15.71 -11.58 8.07
N LEU A 302 -15.24 -11.52 6.82
CA LEU A 302 -15.55 -12.46 5.75
C LEU A 302 -14.25 -12.93 5.09
N SER A 303 -14.16 -14.20 4.72
CA SER A 303 -13.09 -14.64 3.81
C SER A 303 -13.28 -13.99 2.43
N GLU A 304 -12.21 -13.92 1.63
CA GLU A 304 -12.27 -13.41 0.25
C GLU A 304 -13.39 -14.11 -0.55
N GLN A 305 -13.56 -15.43 -0.37
CA GLN A 305 -14.54 -16.23 -1.11
C GLN A 305 -15.97 -15.95 -0.67
N GLU A 306 -16.19 -15.74 0.64
CA GLU A 306 -17.50 -15.32 1.14
C GLU A 306 -17.87 -13.93 0.62
N LEU A 307 -16.91 -12.99 0.60
CA LEU A 307 -17.16 -11.66 0.06
C LEU A 307 -17.46 -11.72 -1.44
N GLU A 308 -16.71 -12.51 -2.23
CA GLU A 308 -17.02 -12.76 -3.66
C GLU A 308 -18.47 -13.17 -3.83
N ASN A 309 -18.91 -14.19 -3.09
CA ASN A 309 -20.26 -14.72 -3.21
C ASN A 309 -21.32 -13.70 -2.76
N VAL A 310 -21.11 -13.03 -1.63
CA VAL A 310 -22.06 -12.06 -1.08
C VAL A 310 -22.16 -10.80 -1.93
N SER A 311 -21.06 -10.37 -2.56
CA SER A 311 -21.02 -9.15 -3.38
C SER A 311 -21.89 -9.22 -4.63
N VAL A 312 -22.21 -10.43 -5.12
CA VAL A 312 -23.04 -10.62 -6.32
C VAL A 312 -24.44 -10.05 -6.14
N ASP A 313 -25.06 -10.34 -4.99
CA ASP A 313 -26.46 -9.97 -4.72
C ASP A 313 -26.59 -8.79 -3.74
N HIS A 314 -25.54 -8.49 -2.96
CA HIS A 314 -25.59 -7.49 -1.88
C HIS A 314 -24.54 -6.38 -2.00
N GLY A 315 -23.98 -6.12 -3.19
CA GLY A 315 -22.91 -5.15 -3.38
C GLY A 315 -23.17 -3.76 -2.76
N THR A 316 -24.36 -3.19 -3.00
CA THR A 316 -24.74 -1.87 -2.43
C THR A 316 -24.99 -1.93 -0.92
N ASP A 317 -25.50 -3.04 -0.40
CA ASP A 317 -25.71 -3.23 1.05
C ASP A 317 -24.38 -3.30 1.80
N ILE A 318 -23.35 -3.90 1.19
CA ILE A 318 -22.00 -3.91 1.74
C ILE A 318 -21.42 -2.48 1.77
N VAL A 319 -21.59 -1.70 0.69
CA VAL A 319 -21.16 -0.29 0.67
C VAL A 319 -21.84 0.49 1.79
N ARG A 320 -23.17 0.39 1.96
CA ARG A 320 -23.90 1.01 3.08
C ARG A 320 -23.39 0.57 4.43
N PHE A 321 -23.17 -0.73 4.62
CA PHE A 321 -22.66 -1.28 5.88
C PHE A 321 -21.32 -0.64 6.25
N THR A 322 -20.38 -0.54 5.29
CA THR A 322 -19.03 -0.02 5.53
C THR A 322 -18.96 1.49 5.74
N GLN A 323 -20.04 2.25 5.51
CA GLN A 323 -20.07 3.69 5.83
C GLN A 323 -19.92 3.93 7.34
N ASN A 324 -20.52 3.06 8.17
CA ASN A 324 -20.52 3.21 9.63
C ASN A 324 -19.86 2.05 10.38
N ASN A 325 -19.79 0.86 9.77
CA ASN A 325 -19.22 -0.35 10.36
C ASN A 325 -17.89 -0.72 9.71
N LEU A 326 -17.13 -1.61 10.36
CA LEU A 326 -15.89 -2.14 9.81
C LEU A 326 -16.14 -3.50 9.15
N LEU A 327 -15.66 -3.65 7.92
CA LEU A 327 -15.58 -4.94 7.24
C LEU A 327 -14.12 -5.37 7.14
N ARG A 328 -13.83 -6.55 7.71
CA ARG A 328 -12.55 -7.24 7.55
C ARG A 328 -12.67 -8.33 6.51
N VAL A 329 -11.74 -8.35 5.56
CA VAL A 329 -11.63 -9.37 4.53
C VAL A 329 -10.31 -10.09 4.73
N TYR A 330 -10.30 -11.42 4.69
CA TYR A 330 -9.08 -12.21 4.92
C TYR A 330 -8.90 -13.33 3.88
N PRO A 331 -7.66 -13.81 3.65
CA PRO A 331 -7.39 -14.87 2.69
C PRO A 331 -8.15 -16.16 3.03
N LYS A 332 -8.64 -16.89 2.03
CA LYS A 332 -9.28 -18.19 2.24
C LYS A 332 -8.27 -19.23 2.73
N GLY A 333 -8.75 -20.18 3.54
CA GLY A 333 -7.90 -21.24 4.12
C GLY A 333 -7.17 -22.15 3.12
N ALA A 334 -7.60 -22.18 1.86
CA ALA A 334 -6.90 -22.92 0.80
C ALA A 334 -5.55 -22.28 0.38
N ARG A 335 -5.25 -21.04 0.80
CA ARG A 335 -3.98 -20.34 0.51
C ARG A 335 -2.87 -20.72 1.48
N LEU A 336 -2.54 -22.01 1.48
CA LEU A 336 -1.58 -22.62 2.38
C LEU A 336 -0.15 -22.05 2.21
N ASP A 337 0.16 -21.57 1.00
CA ASP A 337 1.42 -20.92 0.64
C ASP A 337 1.52 -19.45 1.09
N SER A 338 0.49 -18.92 1.75
CA SER A 338 0.37 -17.50 2.11
C SER A 338 0.32 -16.54 0.92
N SER A 339 -0.13 -17.01 -0.25
CA SER A 339 -0.49 -16.13 -1.36
C SER A 339 -1.60 -15.15 -0.95
N ASN A 340 -1.68 -14.02 -1.66
CA ASN A 340 -2.70 -12.99 -1.42
C ASN A 340 -3.75 -12.96 -2.53
N TYR A 341 -4.90 -12.33 -2.24
CA TYR A 341 -6.04 -12.17 -3.13
C TYR A 341 -6.09 -10.77 -3.73
N ASP A 342 -7.00 -10.52 -4.67
CA ASP A 342 -7.15 -9.18 -5.25
C ASP A 342 -7.78 -8.22 -4.22
N PRO A 343 -7.07 -7.17 -3.76
CA PRO A 343 -7.60 -6.29 -2.73
C PRO A 343 -8.80 -5.46 -3.22
N MET A 344 -8.98 -5.33 -4.54
CA MET A 344 -10.06 -4.53 -5.10
C MET A 344 -11.43 -5.08 -4.70
N ILE A 345 -11.56 -6.39 -4.48
CA ILE A 345 -12.84 -6.96 -4.04
C ILE A 345 -13.34 -6.33 -2.73
N GLY A 346 -12.45 -6.02 -1.80
CA GLY A 346 -12.78 -5.34 -0.55
C GLY A 346 -12.96 -3.84 -0.77
N TRP A 347 -11.98 -3.19 -1.40
CA TRP A 347 -11.95 -1.74 -1.50
C TRP A 347 -13.06 -1.14 -2.36
N THR A 348 -13.49 -1.82 -3.44
CA THR A 348 -14.64 -1.34 -4.24
C THR A 348 -15.95 -1.38 -3.46
N HIS A 349 -16.03 -2.20 -2.41
CA HIS A 349 -17.17 -2.29 -1.50
C HIS A 349 -16.98 -1.48 -0.20
N GLY A 350 -15.89 -0.70 -0.09
CA GLY A 350 -15.60 0.12 1.08
C GLY A 350 -15.03 -0.62 2.28
N ALA A 351 -14.63 -1.89 2.13
CA ALA A 351 -14.03 -2.67 3.21
C ALA A 351 -12.71 -2.04 3.68
N GLN A 352 -12.61 -1.80 4.99
CA GLN A 352 -11.52 -1.05 5.59
C GLN A 352 -10.32 -1.94 5.91
N MET A 353 -10.58 -3.15 6.40
CA MET A 353 -9.56 -4.09 6.87
C MET A 353 -9.35 -5.21 5.85
N VAL A 354 -8.72 -4.88 4.72
CA VAL A 354 -8.35 -5.85 3.69
C VAL A 354 -7.02 -6.50 4.12
N ALA A 355 -7.12 -7.66 4.77
CA ALA A 355 -6.01 -8.32 5.46
C ALA A 355 -5.15 -9.16 4.52
N PHE A 356 -3.82 -8.97 4.58
CA PHE A 356 -2.85 -9.60 3.69
C PHE A 356 -1.76 -10.34 4.46
N ASN A 357 -1.31 -11.47 3.91
CA ASN A 357 -0.10 -12.15 4.36
C ASN A 357 1.13 -11.29 3.99
N MET A 358 1.65 -10.55 4.96
CA MET A 358 2.72 -9.56 4.76
C MET A 358 4.11 -10.19 4.53
N GLN A 359 4.27 -11.46 4.92
CA GLN A 359 5.44 -12.29 4.65
C GLN A 359 5.46 -12.87 3.23
N GLY A 360 4.34 -12.74 2.49
CA GLY A 360 4.22 -13.17 1.11
C GLY A 360 4.90 -12.20 0.12
N HIS A 361 4.70 -12.46 -1.18
CA HIS A 361 5.16 -11.58 -2.25
C HIS A 361 4.21 -11.64 -3.44
N GLY A 362 4.43 -10.74 -4.41
CA GLY A 362 3.74 -10.74 -5.69
C GLY A 362 2.71 -9.63 -5.86
N LYS A 363 2.05 -9.66 -7.03
CA LYS A 363 1.31 -8.51 -7.58
C LYS A 363 0.30 -7.87 -6.63
N TYR A 364 -0.42 -8.67 -5.85
CA TYR A 364 -1.47 -8.13 -4.99
C TYR A 364 -0.87 -7.44 -3.76
N LEU A 365 0.24 -7.94 -3.21
CA LEU A 365 0.95 -7.27 -2.14
C LEU A 365 1.56 -5.94 -2.63
N TRP A 366 2.04 -5.90 -3.87
CA TRP A 366 2.50 -4.65 -4.48
C TRP A 366 1.39 -3.61 -4.64
N ILE A 367 0.17 -4.05 -4.97
CA ILE A 367 -1.01 -3.18 -5.05
C ILE A 367 -1.36 -2.64 -3.67
N MET A 368 -1.37 -3.51 -2.65
CA MET A 368 -1.55 -3.14 -1.24
C MET A 368 -0.52 -2.09 -0.79
N GLU A 369 0.78 -2.37 -0.97
CA GLU A 369 1.86 -1.45 -0.61
C GLU A 369 1.75 -0.12 -1.38
N GLY A 370 1.39 -0.16 -2.66
CA GLY A 370 1.17 1.05 -3.48
C GLY A 370 0.03 1.94 -2.95
N MET A 371 -1.10 1.34 -2.55
CA MET A 371 -2.25 2.07 -1.99
C MET A 371 -1.87 2.87 -0.74
N PHE A 372 -1.04 2.28 0.13
CA PHE A 372 -0.66 2.88 1.41
C PHE A 372 0.63 3.71 1.37
N ARG A 373 1.30 3.85 0.22
CA ARG A 373 2.59 4.56 0.10
C ARG A 373 2.48 6.09 0.09
N GLY A 374 1.39 6.65 -0.47
CA GLY A 374 1.32 8.08 -0.83
C GLY A 374 0.62 9.01 0.17
N ASN A 375 -0.31 8.51 0.98
CA ASN A 375 -1.16 9.36 1.84
C ASN A 375 -0.54 9.62 3.20
N ASN A 376 -0.51 10.89 3.65
CA ASN A 376 -0.01 11.26 4.99
C ASN A 376 1.34 10.59 5.33
N GLU A 377 2.34 10.69 4.45
CA GLU A 377 3.66 10.04 4.66
C GLU A 377 3.60 8.51 4.80
N GLY A 378 2.58 7.88 4.23
CA GLY A 378 2.39 6.43 4.31
C GLY A 378 1.97 5.98 5.71
N CYS A 379 1.15 6.77 6.41
CA CYS A 379 0.79 6.53 7.81
C CYS A 379 -0.06 5.28 8.08
N GLY A 380 -0.43 4.52 7.04
CA GLY A 380 -1.24 3.30 7.14
C GLY A 380 -2.76 3.50 7.22
N TYR A 381 -3.22 4.75 7.09
CA TYR A 381 -4.63 5.12 6.94
C TYR A 381 -4.85 5.90 5.64
N VAL A 382 -5.87 5.51 4.87
CA VAL A 382 -6.26 6.20 3.63
C VAL A 382 -7.75 6.50 3.68
N LYS A 383 -8.13 7.78 3.63
CA LYS A 383 -9.54 8.17 3.62
C LYS A 383 -10.24 7.58 2.39
N LYS A 384 -11.41 6.97 2.60
CA LYS A 384 -12.25 6.47 1.51
C LYS A 384 -12.70 7.63 0.64
N PRO A 385 -12.79 7.46 -0.69
CA PRO A 385 -13.34 8.48 -1.56
C PRO A 385 -14.83 8.70 -1.29
N ASP A 386 -15.31 9.91 -1.58
CA ASP A 386 -16.70 10.32 -1.32
C ASP A 386 -17.73 9.40 -1.99
N ILE A 387 -17.40 8.79 -3.14
CA ILE A 387 -18.25 7.81 -3.82
C ILE A 387 -18.58 6.58 -2.95
N LEU A 388 -17.76 6.26 -1.95
CA LEU A 388 -18.00 5.17 -0.98
C LEU A 388 -18.60 5.67 0.35
N LEU A 389 -18.84 6.97 0.48
CA LEU A 389 -19.34 7.62 1.69
C LEU A 389 -20.71 8.29 1.48
N ASP A 390 -21.17 8.43 0.24
CA ASP A 390 -22.50 8.95 -0.10
C ASP A 390 -23.61 7.98 0.33
N ASP A 391 -24.50 8.44 1.21
CA ASP A 391 -25.63 7.68 1.74
C ASP A 391 -26.94 7.89 0.96
N VAL A 392 -26.98 8.88 0.06
CA VAL A 392 -28.12 9.18 -0.81
C VAL A 392 -28.01 8.39 -2.11
N ASP A 393 -26.93 8.63 -2.86
CA ASP A 393 -26.67 7.99 -4.15
C ASP A 393 -25.59 6.90 -3.98
N VAL A 394 -25.99 5.84 -3.27
CA VAL A 394 -25.09 4.73 -2.92
C VAL A 394 -24.45 4.11 -4.16
N PHE A 395 -23.12 4.10 -4.18
CA PHE A 395 -22.35 3.48 -5.26
C PHE A 395 -22.65 1.99 -5.40
N ASP A 396 -22.93 1.58 -6.65
CA ASP A 396 -23.09 0.19 -7.04
C ASP A 396 -21.80 -0.32 -7.73
N PRO A 397 -21.01 -1.18 -7.06
CA PRO A 397 -19.77 -1.71 -7.63
C PRO A 397 -19.99 -2.55 -8.90
N SER A 398 -21.18 -3.10 -9.11
CA SER A 398 -21.53 -3.91 -10.28
C SER A 398 -21.85 -3.06 -11.52
N ALA A 399 -22.30 -1.81 -11.32
CA ALA A 399 -22.73 -0.91 -12.38
C ALA A 399 -21.64 0.07 -12.87
N THR A 400 -20.37 -0.19 -12.56
CA THR A 400 -19.24 0.72 -12.83
C THR A 400 -19.06 1.08 -14.32
N HIS A 401 -19.45 0.19 -15.25
CA HIS A 401 -19.39 0.46 -16.70
C HIS A 401 -20.40 1.53 -17.15
N SER A 402 -21.46 1.75 -16.38
CA SER A 402 -22.51 2.74 -16.66
C SER A 402 -22.12 4.15 -16.23
N LEU A 403 -21.15 4.30 -15.32
CA LEU A 403 -20.67 5.62 -14.87
C LEU A 403 -19.94 6.35 -16.00
N PRO A 404 -20.08 7.66 -16.19
CA PRO A 404 -19.34 8.38 -17.23
C PRO A 404 -17.82 8.32 -16.99
N VAL A 405 -17.03 8.43 -18.06
CA VAL A 405 -15.58 8.64 -17.94
C VAL A 405 -15.37 9.97 -17.22
N LYS A 406 -14.67 9.96 -16.08
CA LYS A 406 -14.38 11.14 -15.28
C LYS A 406 -13.11 11.85 -15.72
N GLN A 407 -12.10 11.08 -16.14
CA GLN A 407 -10.84 11.59 -16.67
C GLN A 407 -10.12 10.54 -17.53
N ALA A 408 -9.19 10.98 -18.35
CA ALA A 408 -8.21 10.11 -18.99
C ALA A 408 -6.80 10.40 -18.45
N LEU A 409 -6.06 9.34 -18.13
CA LEU A 409 -4.65 9.40 -17.76
C LEU A 409 -3.80 8.99 -18.97
N LYS A 410 -2.94 9.89 -19.42
CA LYS A 410 -1.86 9.57 -20.37
C LYS A 410 -0.56 9.39 -19.61
N VAL A 411 0.16 8.31 -19.94
CA VAL A 411 1.41 7.90 -19.31
C VAL A 411 2.45 7.77 -20.41
N MET A 412 3.43 8.66 -20.43
CA MET A 412 4.60 8.57 -21.31
C MET A 412 5.73 7.87 -20.55
N VAL A 413 6.28 6.79 -21.11
CA VAL A 413 7.48 6.12 -20.59
C VAL A 413 8.66 6.58 -21.45
N TYR A 414 9.47 7.51 -20.94
CA TYR A 414 10.63 8.01 -21.69
C TYR A 414 11.78 7.00 -21.63
N MET A 415 12.27 6.71 -20.44
CA MET A 415 13.49 5.93 -20.24
C MET A 415 13.59 5.36 -18.83
N GLY A 416 14.59 4.51 -18.61
CA GLY A 416 14.94 3.99 -17.29
C GLY A 416 16.44 4.01 -17.04
N GLU A 417 16.83 4.05 -15.77
CA GLU A 417 18.23 4.01 -15.36
C GLU A 417 18.41 3.36 -13.97
N GLY A 418 19.67 3.25 -13.53
CA GLY A 418 20.04 2.78 -12.20
C GLY A 418 20.37 1.29 -12.09
N TRP A 419 19.92 0.44 -13.02
CA TRP A 419 20.18 -1.01 -12.95
C TRP A 419 21.67 -1.36 -12.90
N HIS A 420 22.52 -0.69 -13.67
CA HIS A 420 23.97 -0.93 -13.67
C HIS A 420 24.67 -0.56 -12.33
N SER A 421 24.01 0.20 -11.46
CA SER A 421 24.50 0.56 -10.13
C SER A 421 24.08 -0.45 -9.07
N ASP A 422 22.88 -1.03 -9.22
CA ASP A 422 22.28 -1.92 -8.24
C ASP A 422 22.49 -3.41 -8.56
N PHE A 423 22.85 -3.74 -9.81
CA PHE A 423 23.03 -5.11 -10.30
C PHE A 423 24.42 -5.35 -10.88
N GLY A 424 24.90 -6.58 -10.73
CA GLY A 424 26.09 -7.11 -11.38
C GLY A 424 25.91 -7.21 -12.89
N GLY A 425 27.03 -7.15 -13.61
CA GLY A 425 27.02 -7.15 -15.08
C GLY A 425 26.36 -8.38 -15.69
N THR A 426 26.27 -9.50 -14.97
CA THR A 426 25.71 -10.78 -15.44
C THR A 426 24.43 -11.20 -14.72
N ASP A 427 23.81 -10.29 -13.97
CA ASP A 427 22.63 -10.61 -13.16
C ASP A 427 21.36 -10.83 -14.00
N PHE A 428 21.36 -10.26 -15.21
CA PHE A 428 20.31 -10.44 -16.21
C PHE A 428 20.81 -11.38 -17.31
N ASP A 429 21.88 -10.99 -18.00
CA ASP A 429 22.44 -11.73 -19.12
C ASP A 429 23.90 -12.11 -18.90
N LEU A 430 24.26 -13.36 -19.17
CA LEU A 430 25.66 -13.81 -19.02
C LEU A 430 26.63 -13.14 -19.99
N TYR A 431 26.14 -12.69 -21.15
CA TYR A 431 26.99 -12.35 -22.29
C TYR A 431 26.69 -10.98 -22.92
N SER A 432 25.69 -10.27 -22.41
CA SER A 432 25.15 -9.00 -22.91
C SER A 432 24.65 -8.13 -21.76
N PRO A 433 24.48 -6.81 -21.97
CA PRO A 433 23.56 -6.01 -21.17
C PRO A 433 22.10 -6.47 -21.34
N PRO A 434 21.19 -6.06 -20.44
CA PRO A 434 19.80 -6.54 -20.43
C PRO A 434 18.93 -6.01 -21.57
N ASP A 435 17.86 -6.76 -21.89
CA ASP A 435 16.86 -6.44 -22.89
C ASP A 435 15.53 -5.96 -22.27
N PHE A 436 15.50 -4.74 -21.72
CA PHE A 436 14.36 -4.30 -20.91
C PHE A 436 13.12 -3.85 -21.72
N PHE A 437 11.94 -4.18 -21.21
CA PHE A 437 10.65 -3.60 -21.58
C PHE A 437 9.81 -3.24 -20.36
N VAL A 438 8.93 -2.24 -20.50
CA VAL A 438 8.03 -1.78 -19.44
C VAL A 438 6.62 -2.24 -19.73
N LYS A 439 5.93 -2.74 -18.70
CA LYS A 439 4.50 -3.05 -18.70
C LYS A 439 3.76 -2.01 -17.87
N VAL A 440 2.66 -1.48 -18.41
CA VAL A 440 1.82 -0.47 -17.75
C VAL A 440 0.35 -0.88 -17.82
N GLY A 441 -0.37 -0.76 -16.72
CA GLY A 441 -1.81 -1.05 -16.66
C GLY A 441 -2.49 -0.43 -15.43
N ILE A 442 -3.83 -0.50 -15.41
CA ILE A 442 -4.64 -0.01 -14.29
C ILE A 442 -5.24 -1.20 -13.54
N THR A 443 -5.21 -1.13 -12.21
CA THR A 443 -6.07 -1.93 -11.33
C THR A 443 -7.03 -0.96 -10.61
N GLY A 444 -8.28 -1.35 -10.43
CA GLY A 444 -9.29 -0.48 -9.86
C GLY A 444 -10.66 -1.13 -9.93
N VAL A 445 -11.72 -0.34 -10.06
CA VAL A 445 -13.05 -0.87 -10.38
C VAL A 445 -13.03 -1.68 -11.69
N ALA A 446 -14.02 -2.55 -11.90
CA ALA A 446 -14.09 -3.42 -13.07
C ALA A 446 -14.01 -2.64 -14.39
N ALA A 447 -14.66 -1.49 -14.47
CA ALA A 447 -14.67 -0.66 -15.67
C ALA A 447 -13.34 0.04 -16.00
N ASP A 448 -12.46 0.24 -15.02
CA ASP A 448 -11.17 0.92 -15.19
C ASP A 448 -10.01 -0.07 -15.30
N SER A 449 -10.19 -1.30 -14.82
CA SER A 449 -9.15 -2.32 -14.78
C SER A 449 -8.74 -2.75 -16.20
N THR A 450 -7.44 -2.73 -16.47
CA THR A 450 -6.89 -3.09 -17.79
C THR A 450 -5.94 -4.26 -17.73
N ARG A 451 -5.82 -4.99 -18.85
CA ARG A 451 -4.63 -5.83 -19.08
C ARG A 451 -3.38 -4.94 -19.11
N MET A 452 -2.26 -5.48 -18.65
CA MET A 452 -0.97 -4.79 -18.76
C MET A 452 -0.58 -4.71 -20.24
N ARG A 453 -0.38 -3.49 -20.75
CA ARG A 453 0.21 -3.23 -22.07
C ARG A 453 1.72 -3.10 -21.91
N ARG A 454 2.51 -3.41 -22.95
CA ARG A 454 3.97 -3.35 -22.88
C ARG A 454 4.57 -2.47 -23.96
N THR A 455 5.71 -1.87 -23.66
CA THR A 455 6.60 -1.26 -24.64
C THR A 455 7.28 -2.34 -25.48
N LYS A 456 8.01 -1.91 -26.52
CA LYS A 456 9.04 -2.74 -27.15
C LYS A 456 10.18 -3.00 -26.16
N ALA A 457 10.87 -4.13 -26.35
CA ALA A 457 12.13 -4.39 -25.68
C ALA A 457 13.24 -3.55 -26.33
N ILE A 458 14.11 -2.98 -25.50
CA ILE A 458 15.32 -2.30 -25.95
C ILE A 458 16.48 -3.23 -25.65
N GLU A 459 17.08 -3.77 -26.69
CA GLU A 459 18.13 -4.77 -26.60
C GLU A 459 19.48 -4.17 -26.18
N ASP A 460 20.25 -4.94 -25.40
CA ASP A 460 21.64 -4.67 -25.02
C ASP A 460 21.86 -3.29 -24.34
N GLN A 461 20.93 -2.81 -23.50
CA GLN A 461 21.01 -1.47 -22.89
C GLN A 461 20.65 -1.39 -21.40
N TRP A 462 21.62 -0.92 -20.60
CA TRP A 462 21.44 -0.58 -19.18
C TRP A 462 20.63 0.70 -18.92
N ILE A 463 20.48 1.55 -19.93
CA ILE A 463 19.77 2.83 -19.87
C ILE A 463 18.81 2.90 -21.08
N PRO A 464 17.75 2.07 -21.08
CA PRO A 464 16.83 1.98 -22.21
C PRO A 464 15.99 3.25 -22.37
N VAL A 465 15.75 3.65 -23.62
CA VAL A 465 14.85 4.77 -23.99
C VAL A 465 13.72 4.20 -24.85
N TRP A 466 12.49 4.26 -24.33
CA TRP A 466 11.30 3.71 -24.99
C TRP A 466 10.49 4.77 -25.75
N ASN A 467 10.23 5.93 -25.13
CA ASN A 467 9.36 6.98 -25.67
C ASN A 467 7.99 6.47 -26.14
N GLU A 468 7.31 5.70 -25.28
CA GLU A 468 6.00 5.12 -25.60
C GLU A 468 4.90 5.67 -24.68
N GLU A 469 3.78 6.08 -25.28
CA GLU A 469 2.60 6.61 -24.56
C GLU A 469 1.52 5.54 -24.39
N PHE A 470 0.91 5.52 -23.20
CA PHE A 470 -0.27 4.74 -22.87
C PHE A 470 -1.40 5.66 -22.44
N ARG A 471 -2.62 5.43 -22.92
CA ARG A 471 -3.83 6.17 -22.51
C ARG A 471 -4.83 5.27 -21.81
N PHE A 472 -5.35 5.71 -20.67
CA PHE A 472 -6.35 5.02 -19.86
C PHE A 472 -7.54 5.94 -19.60
N GLU A 473 -8.76 5.46 -19.83
CA GLU A 473 -9.99 6.18 -19.49
C GLU A 473 -10.50 5.65 -18.15
N LEU A 474 -10.79 6.56 -17.22
CA LEU A 474 -11.08 6.24 -15.83
C LEU A 474 -12.44 6.82 -15.43
N ARG A 475 -13.32 5.96 -14.94
CA ARG A 475 -14.65 6.26 -14.43
C ARG A 475 -14.62 6.48 -12.91
N VAL A 476 -13.79 5.73 -12.19
CA VAL A 476 -13.60 5.86 -10.73
C VAL A 476 -12.10 5.98 -10.40
N PRO A 477 -11.45 7.07 -10.84
CA PRO A 477 -10.01 7.25 -10.67
C PRO A 477 -9.54 7.28 -9.21
N GLU A 478 -10.43 7.56 -8.25
CA GLU A 478 -10.12 7.58 -6.83
C GLU A 478 -9.80 6.21 -6.26
N LEU A 479 -10.26 5.13 -6.90
CA LEU A 479 -9.96 3.74 -6.55
C LEU A 479 -8.98 3.09 -7.53
N ALA A 480 -8.47 3.84 -8.52
CA ALA A 480 -7.56 3.32 -9.52
C ALA A 480 -6.10 3.43 -9.06
N LEU A 481 -5.31 2.38 -9.32
CA LEU A 481 -3.86 2.39 -9.17
C LEU A 481 -3.19 2.07 -10.51
N LEU A 482 -2.18 2.87 -10.84
CA LEU A 482 -1.30 2.65 -11.97
C LEU A 482 -0.22 1.63 -11.59
N ARG A 483 -0.21 0.51 -12.28
CA ARG A 483 0.77 -0.56 -12.13
C ARG A 483 1.83 -0.47 -13.20
N ILE A 484 3.09 -0.60 -12.78
CA ILE A 484 4.26 -0.54 -13.64
C ILE A 484 5.16 -1.72 -13.29
N GLU A 485 5.58 -2.49 -14.28
CA GLU A 485 6.54 -3.60 -14.13
C GLU A 485 7.59 -3.47 -15.22
N VAL A 486 8.86 -3.59 -14.88
CA VAL A 486 9.96 -3.71 -15.85
C VAL A 486 10.41 -5.15 -15.86
N MET A 487 10.54 -5.69 -17.07
CA MET A 487 10.94 -7.06 -17.32
C MET A 487 12.12 -7.05 -18.30
N GLU A 488 12.98 -8.04 -18.15
CA GLU A 488 14.08 -8.36 -19.05
C GLU A 488 13.58 -9.44 -20.02
N TYR A 489 13.82 -9.24 -21.32
CA TYR A 489 13.31 -10.13 -22.37
C TYR A 489 14.20 -11.35 -22.58
N ASP A 490 13.87 -12.46 -21.93
CA ASP A 490 14.42 -13.76 -22.35
C ASP A 490 13.63 -14.43 -23.50
N THR A 491 14.35 -14.87 -24.53
CA THR A 491 13.87 -15.72 -25.63
C THR A 491 13.29 -17.07 -25.19
N SER A 492 13.66 -17.57 -24.01
CA SER A 492 13.08 -18.77 -23.38
C SER A 492 11.60 -18.59 -23.01
N GLY A 493 11.11 -17.34 -22.97
CA GLY A 493 9.77 -16.95 -22.55
C GLY A 493 9.65 -16.73 -21.04
N LYS A 494 10.69 -17.03 -20.25
CA LYS A 494 10.74 -16.73 -18.81
C LYS A 494 11.53 -15.45 -18.58
N HIS A 495 10.84 -14.33 -18.75
CA HIS A 495 11.40 -12.99 -18.55
C HIS A 495 11.86 -12.75 -17.10
N ASP A 496 13.07 -12.22 -16.94
CA ASP A 496 13.59 -11.84 -15.64
C ASP A 496 13.00 -10.50 -15.16
N PHE A 497 12.96 -10.31 -13.85
CA PHE A 497 12.27 -9.19 -13.23
C PHE A 497 13.21 -8.02 -12.99
N GLY A 498 12.94 -6.88 -13.64
CA GLY A 498 13.73 -5.66 -13.52
C GLY A 498 13.23 -4.69 -12.45
N GLY A 499 11.97 -4.81 -12.01
CA GLY A 499 11.40 -3.99 -10.94
C GLY A 499 9.91 -3.72 -11.10
N GLN A 500 9.26 -3.22 -10.05
CA GLN A 500 7.85 -2.84 -10.09
C GLN A 500 7.56 -1.59 -9.29
N THR A 501 6.46 -0.91 -9.60
CA THR A 501 5.82 0.03 -8.68
C THR A 501 4.31 0.08 -8.92
N CYS A 502 3.58 0.53 -7.91
CA CYS A 502 2.14 0.75 -7.97
C CYS A 502 1.84 2.12 -7.35
N LEU A 503 1.10 2.96 -8.09
CA LEU A 503 0.88 4.37 -7.75
C LEU A 503 -0.63 4.66 -7.73
N PRO A 504 -1.20 5.15 -6.60
CA PRO A 504 -2.60 5.58 -6.57
C PRO A 504 -2.81 6.74 -7.55
N VAL A 505 -3.71 6.58 -8.52
CA VAL A 505 -3.90 7.56 -9.61
C VAL A 505 -4.27 8.93 -9.06
N SER A 506 -5.08 8.97 -8.01
CA SER A 506 -5.48 10.21 -7.32
C SER A 506 -4.30 11.01 -6.74
N LEU A 507 -3.17 10.36 -6.45
CA LEU A 507 -1.99 10.97 -5.84
C LEU A 507 -0.86 11.25 -6.83
N ILE A 508 -0.96 10.78 -8.07
CA ILE A 508 0.08 11.01 -9.08
C ILE A 508 0.14 12.51 -9.42
N LYS A 509 1.34 13.09 -9.36
CA LYS A 509 1.61 14.45 -9.83
C LYS A 509 1.70 14.47 -11.36
N PRO A 510 1.11 15.47 -12.05
CA PRO A 510 1.30 15.65 -13.48
C PRO A 510 2.75 16.02 -13.84
N GLY A 511 3.05 16.02 -15.14
CA GLY A 511 4.37 16.37 -15.69
C GLY A 511 5.37 15.22 -15.67
N ILE A 512 6.64 15.53 -15.92
CA ILE A 512 7.76 14.58 -15.93
C ILE A 512 8.20 14.28 -14.50
N ARG A 513 8.23 13.00 -14.12
CA ARG A 513 8.54 12.51 -12.77
C ARG A 513 9.53 11.35 -12.80
N ALA A 514 10.40 11.32 -11.80
CA ALA A 514 11.23 10.17 -11.49
C ALA A 514 10.40 9.15 -10.72
N VAL A 515 10.23 7.96 -11.27
CA VAL A 515 9.42 6.88 -10.72
C VAL A 515 10.34 5.78 -10.17
N PRO A 516 10.57 5.71 -8.85
CA PRO A 516 11.42 4.67 -8.28
C PRO A 516 10.78 3.28 -8.42
N LEU A 517 11.62 2.28 -8.62
CA LEU A 517 11.20 0.88 -8.72
C LEU A 517 11.58 0.09 -7.46
N TYR A 518 10.86 -1.02 -7.27
CA TYR A 518 10.96 -1.90 -6.12
C TYR A 518 11.27 -3.33 -6.57
N THR A 519 11.89 -4.09 -5.68
CA THR A 519 12.14 -5.52 -5.85
C THR A 519 10.84 -6.32 -5.85
N ARG A 520 10.94 -7.62 -6.11
CA ARG A 520 9.82 -8.56 -6.05
C ARG A 520 9.23 -8.66 -4.64
N GLU A 521 10.05 -8.41 -3.62
CA GLU A 521 9.74 -8.40 -2.19
C GLU A 521 9.23 -7.02 -1.70
N GLY A 522 9.09 -6.04 -2.60
CA GLY A 522 8.59 -4.71 -2.27
C GLY A 522 9.63 -3.79 -1.61
N GLN A 523 10.93 -4.11 -1.70
CA GLN A 523 11.99 -3.23 -1.21
C GLN A 523 12.39 -2.20 -2.26
N LEU A 524 12.66 -0.96 -1.85
CA LEU A 524 13.06 0.10 -2.77
C LEU A 524 14.45 -0.20 -3.37
N TYR A 525 14.58 -0.12 -4.69
CA TYR A 525 15.91 -0.11 -5.31
C TYR A 525 16.61 1.23 -5.04
N PRO A 526 17.89 1.22 -4.61
CA PRO A 526 18.62 2.46 -4.32
C PRO A 526 18.71 3.41 -5.52
N SER A 527 18.95 2.87 -6.71
CA SER A 527 19.24 3.67 -7.91
C SER A 527 18.18 3.51 -8.99
N VAL A 528 17.53 2.34 -9.10
CA VAL A 528 16.62 2.02 -10.22
C VAL A 528 15.38 2.92 -10.25
N ARG A 529 15.17 3.59 -11.39
CA ARG A 529 14.03 4.48 -11.63
C ARG A 529 13.66 4.57 -13.10
N LEU A 530 12.41 4.94 -13.37
CA LEU A 530 11.91 5.33 -14.68
C LEU A 530 11.71 6.84 -14.75
N LEU A 531 11.96 7.44 -15.90
CA LEU A 531 11.52 8.81 -16.19
C LEU A 531 10.24 8.76 -17.00
N MET A 532 9.15 9.28 -16.44
CA MET A 532 7.82 9.16 -17.01
C MET A 532 7.09 10.50 -16.97
N ALA A 533 6.17 10.76 -17.90
CA ALA A 533 5.25 11.89 -17.78
C ALA A 533 3.79 11.47 -17.62
N PHE A 534 3.08 12.20 -16.77
CA PHE A 534 1.66 11.97 -16.48
C PHE A 534 0.84 13.19 -16.90
N HIS A 535 -0.16 12.97 -17.75
CA HIS A 535 -1.08 14.01 -18.18
C HIS A 535 -2.52 13.58 -17.92
N PHE A 536 -3.25 14.40 -17.17
CA PHE A 536 -4.66 14.19 -16.86
C PHE A 536 -5.52 15.03 -17.79
N VAL A 537 -6.42 14.40 -18.53
CA VAL A 537 -7.32 15.05 -19.48
C VAL A 537 -8.75 14.88 -18.99
N ARG A 538 -9.47 15.98 -18.80
CA ARG A 538 -10.90 15.93 -18.44
C ARG A 538 -11.74 15.79 -19.71
N PRO A 539 -12.85 15.03 -19.69
CA PRO A 539 -13.71 14.85 -20.86
C PRO A 539 -14.18 16.18 -21.49
N ASP A 540 -14.45 17.18 -20.66
CA ASP A 540 -14.92 18.51 -21.10
C ASP A 540 -13.87 19.32 -21.87
N SER A 541 -12.60 18.88 -21.86
CA SER A 541 -11.51 19.47 -22.65
C SER A 541 -11.35 18.87 -24.06
N ILE A 542 -12.30 18.02 -24.50
CA ILE A 542 -12.34 17.42 -25.84
C ILE A 542 -13.21 18.24 -26.82
N PHE A 543 -13.89 19.29 -26.33
CA PHE A 543 -14.69 20.20 -27.16
C PHE A 543 -14.27 21.67 -27.00
N TYR A 544 -13.01 22.02 -27.27
CA TYR A 544 -12.61 23.39 -27.63
C TYR A 544 -11.38 23.39 -28.53
#